data_AF-A0A9W9D7E1-F1
#
_entry.id   AF-A0A9W9D7E1-F1
#
_cell.length_a   1.000
_cell.length_b   1.000
_cell.length_c   1.000
_cell.angle_alpha   90.00
_cell.angle_beta   90.00
_cell.angle_gamma   90.00
#
_symmetry.space_group_name_H-M   'P 1'
#
loop_
_entity.id
_entity.type
_entity.pdbx_description
1 polymer ?
#
loop_
_entity_poly.entity_id
_entity_poly.type
_entity_poly.pdbx_seq_one_letter_code
_entity_poly.pdbx_strand_id
1 'polypeptide(L)'
;MTKFCTSISRLASIPPTDLSPQLLADNEHTEDHRALLPKRSHIASIVLYYPLFADLGPFPAISEANGDHIAISALHMQPLSRHTVTLRCKDPRDHPVWDQKFFSTHTDRFIMLAAVRNNTRLASTAPLADELDGEIAPTGFEKTDEEIYERIRAFVMTVAHPKDTCALGTVLDDEFRVKRVEGLRAGLGSMSLLKTSGEEMAVA
;
A
#
# COMPACT_ATOMS: atom_id res chain seq x y z
N MET A 1 -9.43 2.59 33.60
CA MET A 1 -8.35 3.01 32.67
C MET A 1 -7.86 1.79 31.91
N THR A 2 -8.53 1.51 30.79
CA THR A 2 -8.18 0.42 29.89
C THR A 2 -6.96 0.85 29.08
N LYS A 3 -5.88 0.05 29.11
CA LYS A 3 -4.70 0.28 28.28
C LYS A 3 -5.10 0.09 26.81
N PHE A 4 -5.51 1.16 26.13
CA PHE A 4 -5.63 1.14 24.68
C PHE A 4 -4.23 0.96 24.10
N CYS A 5 -4.01 -0.16 23.41
CA CYS A 5 -2.83 -0.34 22.57
C CYS A 5 -2.84 0.80 21.54
N THR A 6 -1.78 1.60 21.49
CA THR A 6 -1.68 2.81 20.66
C THR A 6 -1.82 2.54 19.16
N SER A 7 -1.70 1.29 18.72
CA SER A 7 -2.04 0.85 17.37
C SER A 7 -2.34 -0.64 17.33
N ILE A 8 -3.39 -1.05 16.62
CA ILE A 8 -3.64 -2.46 16.29
C ILE A 8 -3.41 -2.61 14.79
N SER A 9 -2.42 -3.42 14.42
CA SER A 9 -2.13 -3.76 13.02
C SER A 9 -2.61 -5.18 12.75
N ARG A 10 -3.53 -5.33 11.79
CA ARG A 10 -4.03 -6.63 11.33
C ARG A 10 -3.57 -6.87 9.90
N LEU A 11 -2.85 -7.96 9.70
CA LEU A 11 -2.49 -8.44 8.36
C LEU A 11 -3.53 -9.44 7.87
N ALA A 12 -3.86 -9.36 6.59
CA ALA A 12 -4.76 -10.30 5.93
C ALA A 12 -4.22 -10.73 4.57
N SER A 13 -4.53 -11.97 4.23
CA SER A 13 -4.22 -12.59 2.94
C SER A 13 -5.52 -12.81 2.18
N ILE A 14 -5.50 -12.52 0.88
CA ILE A 14 -6.57 -12.91 -0.04
C ILE A 14 -6.32 -14.36 -0.46
N PRO A 15 -7.34 -15.24 -0.40
CA PRO A 15 -7.21 -16.61 -0.87
C PRO A 15 -6.75 -16.68 -2.33
N PRO A 16 -5.89 -17.65 -2.71
CA PRO A 16 -5.48 -17.83 -4.09
C PRO A 16 -6.66 -18.03 -5.06
N THR A 17 -7.76 -18.63 -4.59
CA THR A 17 -8.99 -18.83 -5.37
C THR A 17 -9.59 -17.51 -5.84
N ASP A 18 -9.46 -16.45 -5.04
CA ASP A 18 -10.10 -15.16 -5.28
C ASP A 18 -9.13 -14.22 -6.03
N LEU A 19 -7.83 -14.37 -5.78
CA LEU A 19 -6.79 -13.53 -6.37
C LEU A 19 -6.35 -13.99 -7.78
N SER A 20 -6.35 -15.29 -8.06
CA SER A 20 -5.88 -15.83 -9.35
C SER A 20 -6.66 -15.28 -10.56
N PRO A 21 -8.01 -15.16 -10.52
CA PRO A 21 -8.75 -14.55 -11.64
C PRO A 21 -8.34 -13.10 -11.92
N GLN A 22 -7.97 -12.35 -10.88
CA GLN A 22 -7.55 -10.95 -11.00
C GLN A 22 -6.19 -10.83 -11.68
N LEU A 23 -5.26 -11.71 -11.30
CA LEU A 23 -3.94 -11.82 -11.92
C LEU A 23 -4.05 -12.17 -13.40
N LEU A 24 -4.93 -13.12 -13.76
CA LEU A 24 -5.17 -13.47 -15.15
C LEU A 24 -5.74 -12.29 -15.95
N ALA A 25 -6.63 -11.49 -15.36
CA ALA A 25 -7.16 -10.28 -15.99
C ALA A 25 -6.08 -9.21 -16.25
N ASP A 26 -5.01 -9.22 -15.46
CA ASP A 26 -3.83 -8.37 -15.65
C ASP A 26 -2.78 -9.00 -16.60
N ASN A 27 -3.07 -10.17 -17.18
CA ASN A 27 -2.14 -10.97 -18.00
C ASN A 27 -0.92 -11.48 -17.23
N GLU A 28 -1.04 -11.69 -15.93
CA GLU A 28 0.00 -12.29 -15.09
C GLU A 28 -0.12 -13.82 -15.07
N HIS A 29 1.02 -14.51 -15.01
CA HIS A 29 1.06 -15.96 -14.80
C HIS A 29 0.67 -16.31 -13.36
N THR A 30 -0.12 -17.37 -13.15
CA THR A 30 -0.64 -17.72 -11.81
C THR A 30 0.02 -18.92 -11.14
N GLU A 31 0.74 -19.78 -11.86
CA GLU A 31 1.30 -21.02 -11.29
C GLU A 31 2.31 -20.73 -10.16
N ASP A 32 3.25 -19.82 -10.40
CA ASP A 32 4.31 -19.45 -9.45
C ASP A 32 4.26 -17.96 -9.07
N HIS A 33 3.08 -17.34 -9.17
CA HIS A 33 2.98 -15.90 -8.93
C HIS A 33 3.35 -15.55 -7.49
N ARG A 34 4.25 -14.57 -7.31
CA ARG A 34 4.72 -14.16 -5.98
C ARG A 34 3.59 -13.76 -5.02
N ALA A 35 2.51 -13.18 -5.53
CA ALA A 35 1.35 -12.79 -4.73
C ALA A 35 0.54 -13.99 -4.23
N LEU A 36 0.67 -15.17 -4.83
CA LEU A 36 -0.06 -16.40 -4.46
C LEU A 36 0.74 -17.31 -3.51
N LEU A 37 2.01 -16.97 -3.24
CA LEU A 37 2.85 -17.73 -2.31
C LEU A 37 2.22 -17.76 -0.90
N PRO A 38 2.44 -18.86 -0.14
CA PRO A 38 1.93 -18.96 1.23
C PRO A 38 2.52 -17.86 2.13
N LYS A 39 1.77 -17.52 3.20
CA LYS A 39 2.16 -16.52 4.23
C LYS A 39 2.42 -15.11 3.68
N ARG A 40 1.85 -14.77 2.52
CA ARG A 40 1.87 -13.40 2.00
C ARG A 40 0.69 -12.59 2.53
N SER A 41 0.94 -11.39 3.02
CA SER A 41 -0.11 -10.45 3.41
C SER A 41 -0.32 -9.48 2.26
N HIS A 42 -1.55 -9.38 1.76
CA HIS A 42 -1.94 -8.43 0.71
C HIS A 42 -2.41 -7.12 1.32
N ILE A 43 -3.04 -7.21 2.49
CA ILE A 43 -3.71 -6.12 3.17
C ILE A 43 -3.10 -5.96 4.57
N ALA A 44 -2.82 -4.72 4.95
CA ALA A 44 -2.62 -4.35 6.35
C ALA A 44 -3.64 -3.29 6.77
N SER A 45 -4.38 -3.57 7.83
CA SER A 45 -5.29 -2.63 8.48
C SER A 45 -4.59 -2.04 9.69
N ILE A 46 -4.42 -0.72 9.75
CA ILE A 46 -3.84 -0.04 10.92
C ILE A 46 -4.90 0.86 11.53
N VAL A 47 -5.28 0.55 12.78
CA VAL A 47 -6.14 1.41 13.60
C VAL A 47 -5.25 2.39 14.35
N LEU A 48 -5.51 3.68 14.18
CA LEU A 48 -4.81 4.77 14.85
C LEU A 48 -5.82 5.61 15.63
N TYR A 49 -5.62 5.67 16.95
CA TYR A 49 -6.39 6.52 17.88
C TYR A 49 -5.95 8.00 17.87
N TYR A 50 -5.13 8.33 16.89
CA TYR A 50 -4.76 9.66 16.47
C TYR A 50 -4.90 9.64 14.96
N PRO A 51 -5.71 10.52 14.34
CA PRO A 51 -5.76 10.63 12.89
C PRO A 51 -4.42 11.17 12.40
N LEU A 52 -3.48 10.25 12.13
CA LEU A 52 -2.32 10.52 11.29
C LEU A 52 -2.93 11.16 10.04
N PHE A 53 -2.40 12.29 9.58
CA PHE A 53 -2.96 13.08 8.47
C PHE A 53 -4.07 14.11 8.79
N ALA A 54 -4.45 14.35 10.05
CA ALA A 54 -5.33 15.47 10.45
C ALA A 54 -4.92 16.81 9.80
N ASP A 55 -3.62 17.13 9.85
CA ASP A 55 -3.06 18.36 9.29
C ASP A 55 -2.73 18.28 7.79
N LEU A 56 -2.98 17.15 7.11
CA LEU A 56 -2.53 16.91 5.74
C LEU A 56 -3.61 17.16 4.67
N GLY A 57 -4.73 17.79 5.03
CA GLY A 57 -5.64 18.48 4.11
C GLY A 57 -6.92 17.76 3.63
N PRO A 58 -7.07 16.41 3.61
CA PRO A 58 -8.29 15.80 3.08
C PRO A 58 -9.46 15.79 4.08
N PHE A 59 -9.21 16.07 5.36
CA PHE A 59 -10.22 16.05 6.42
C PHE A 59 -10.19 17.34 7.27
N PRO A 60 -10.67 18.48 6.74
CA PRO A 60 -10.64 19.76 7.46
C PRO A 60 -11.46 19.77 8.76
N ALA A 61 -12.38 18.81 8.91
CA ALA A 61 -13.13 18.58 10.15
C ALA A 61 -12.28 17.94 11.27
N ILE A 62 -11.12 17.39 10.93
CA ILE A 62 -10.18 16.77 11.86
C ILE A 62 -8.98 17.72 12.01
N SER A 63 -9.16 18.79 12.77
CA SER A 63 -8.13 19.82 12.97
C SER A 63 -7.27 19.60 14.21
N GLU A 64 -7.69 18.73 15.13
CA GLU A 64 -7.00 18.54 16.41
C GLU A 64 -6.89 17.07 16.79
N ALA A 65 -5.73 16.75 17.35
CA ALA A 65 -5.38 15.45 17.86
C ALA A 65 -5.87 15.22 19.30
N ASN A 66 -7.15 15.47 19.54
CA ASN A 66 -7.73 15.46 20.88
C ASN A 66 -8.26 14.08 21.33
N GLY A 67 -8.25 13.09 20.43
CA GLY A 67 -8.74 11.74 20.70
C GLY A 67 -10.21 11.49 20.35
N ASP A 68 -10.92 12.48 19.81
CA ASP A 68 -12.33 12.35 19.40
C ASP A 68 -12.49 11.58 18.08
N HIS A 69 -11.38 11.25 17.42
CA HIS A 69 -11.37 10.63 16.09
C HIS A 69 -10.43 9.43 16.03
N ILE A 70 -10.87 8.39 15.34
CA ILE A 70 -10.09 7.18 15.06
C ILE A 70 -9.98 7.02 13.54
N ALA A 71 -8.77 6.67 13.07
CA ALA A 71 -8.54 6.35 11.67
C ALA A 71 -8.25 4.85 11.51
N ILE A 72 -8.90 4.20 10.53
CA ILE A 72 -8.61 2.82 10.15
C ILE A 72 -8.05 2.82 8.72
N SER A 73 -6.73 2.76 8.61
CA SER A 73 -6.02 2.82 7.33
C SER A 73 -5.98 1.46 6.64
N ALA A 74 -6.26 1.43 5.34
CA ALA A 74 -6.06 0.26 4.48
C ALA A 74 -4.74 0.41 3.71
N LEU A 75 -3.80 -0.49 3.92
CA LEU A 75 -2.50 -0.50 3.25
C LEU A 75 -2.40 -1.67 2.28
N HIS A 76 -1.98 -1.35 1.05
CA HIS A 76 -1.67 -2.34 0.01
C HIS A 76 -0.23 -2.81 0.14
N MET A 77 -0.03 -4.05 0.56
CA MET A 77 1.32 -4.55 0.91
C MET A 77 2.11 -5.09 -0.27
N GLN A 78 1.44 -5.45 -1.37
CA GLN A 78 2.07 -6.09 -2.53
C GLN A 78 1.61 -5.51 -3.88
N PRO A 79 1.80 -4.20 -4.12
CA PRO A 79 1.33 -3.56 -5.34
C PRO A 79 1.96 -4.18 -6.60
N LEU A 80 1.12 -4.47 -7.58
CA LEU A 80 1.52 -4.94 -8.91
C LEU A 80 1.68 -3.80 -9.90
N SER A 81 0.99 -2.68 -9.68
CA SER A 81 1.19 -1.45 -10.46
C SER A 81 2.66 -1.02 -10.45
N ARG A 82 3.12 -0.48 -11.59
CA ARG A 82 4.50 -0.03 -11.78
C ARG A 82 4.52 1.46 -12.05
N HIS A 83 5.19 2.20 -11.19
CA HIS A 83 5.39 3.64 -11.37
C HIS A 83 6.55 3.91 -12.32
N THR A 84 6.61 5.14 -12.83
CA THR A 84 7.72 5.62 -13.65
C THR A 84 8.27 6.92 -13.07
N VAL A 85 9.59 7.05 -13.13
CA VAL A 85 10.29 8.29 -12.80
C VAL A 85 11.14 8.66 -14.01
N THR A 86 10.93 9.84 -14.58
CA THR A 86 11.65 10.32 -15.76
C THR A 86 12.20 11.73 -15.55
N LEU A 87 13.24 12.08 -16.30
CA LEU A 87 13.75 13.43 -16.31
C LEU A 87 12.77 14.35 -17.03
N ARG A 88 12.47 15.50 -16.42
CA ARG A 88 11.67 16.56 -17.06
C ARG A 88 12.45 17.23 -18.19
N CYS A 89 13.72 17.53 -17.94
CA CYS A 89 14.60 18.20 -18.86
C CYS A 89 16.06 17.75 -18.62
N LYS A 90 17.02 18.43 -19.26
CA LYS A 90 18.45 18.13 -19.13
C LYS A 90 19.09 18.71 -17.86
N ASP A 91 18.42 19.63 -17.17
CA ASP A 91 18.94 20.23 -15.93
C ASP A 91 18.77 19.24 -14.76
N PRO A 92 19.86 18.75 -14.14
CA PRO A 92 19.78 17.78 -13.05
C PRO A 92 19.20 18.36 -11.76
N ARG A 93 19.04 19.69 -11.65
CA ARG A 93 18.44 20.36 -10.49
C ARG A 93 16.92 20.40 -10.57
N ASP A 94 16.37 20.12 -11.73
CA ASP A 94 14.94 20.17 -11.96
C ASP A 94 14.26 18.91 -11.40
N HIS A 95 13.06 19.06 -10.81
CA HIS A 95 12.38 17.93 -10.20
C HIS A 95 11.99 16.89 -11.26
N PRO A 96 12.20 15.59 -10.99
CA PRO A 96 11.81 14.54 -11.92
C PRO A 96 10.29 14.51 -12.08
N VAL A 97 9.83 13.96 -13.21
CA VAL A 97 8.44 13.61 -13.41
C VAL A 97 8.20 12.26 -12.74
N TRP A 98 7.26 12.23 -11.79
CA TRP A 98 6.87 11.02 -11.09
C TRP A 98 5.42 10.67 -11.41
N ASP A 99 5.22 9.52 -12.04
CA ASP A 99 3.89 8.96 -12.31
C ASP A 99 3.74 7.65 -11.53
N GLN A 100 2.88 7.68 -10.51
CA GLN A 100 2.68 6.58 -9.57
C GLN A 100 1.84 5.45 -10.14
N LYS A 101 0.98 5.73 -11.13
CA LYS A 101 0.06 4.75 -11.75
C LYS A 101 -0.72 3.91 -10.73
N PHE A 102 -1.21 4.54 -9.65
CA PHE A 102 -1.99 3.84 -8.64
C PHE A 102 -3.13 3.04 -9.27
N PHE A 103 -3.26 1.79 -8.85
CA PHE A 103 -4.37 0.93 -9.25
C PHE A 103 -4.49 0.72 -10.76
N SER A 104 -3.36 0.79 -11.49
CA SER A 104 -3.31 0.49 -12.92
C SER A 104 -3.74 -0.95 -13.23
N THR A 105 -3.51 -1.87 -12.30
CA THR A 105 -3.89 -3.28 -12.41
C THR A 105 -5.26 -3.57 -11.77
N HIS A 106 -6.00 -4.54 -12.31
CA HIS A 106 -7.25 -5.04 -11.75
C HIS A 106 -7.03 -5.63 -10.37
N THR A 107 -5.93 -6.36 -10.20
CA THR A 107 -5.53 -6.99 -8.93
C THR A 107 -5.36 -5.96 -7.81
N ASP A 108 -4.69 -4.83 -8.07
CA ASP A 108 -4.50 -3.80 -7.04
C ASP A 108 -5.85 -3.15 -6.65
N ARG A 109 -6.75 -2.95 -7.62
CA ARG A 109 -8.12 -2.46 -7.37
C ARG A 109 -8.87 -3.43 -6.47
N PHE A 110 -8.85 -4.71 -6.81
CA PHE A 110 -9.53 -5.77 -6.06
C PHE A 110 -9.02 -5.87 -4.61
N ILE A 111 -7.71 -5.86 -4.41
CA ILE A 111 -7.10 -5.93 -3.08
C ILE A 111 -7.53 -4.74 -2.22
N MET A 112 -7.55 -3.52 -2.77
CA MET A 112 -7.97 -2.34 -2.02
C MET A 112 -9.46 -2.34 -1.68
N LEU A 113 -10.32 -2.80 -2.59
CA LEU A 113 -11.75 -2.97 -2.30
C LEU A 113 -11.96 -3.93 -1.13
N ALA A 114 -11.27 -5.08 -1.15
CA ALA A 114 -11.29 -6.04 -0.05
C ALA A 114 -10.74 -5.44 1.26
N ALA A 115 -9.71 -4.60 1.19
CA ALA A 115 -9.14 -3.92 2.35
C ALA A 115 -10.12 -2.94 3.00
N VAL A 116 -10.76 -2.10 2.20
CA VAL A 116 -11.77 -1.15 2.70
C VAL A 116 -12.96 -1.88 3.28
N ARG A 117 -13.48 -2.92 2.61
CA ARG A 117 -14.56 -3.77 3.16
C ARG A 117 -14.18 -4.39 4.50
N ASN A 118 -12.95 -4.87 4.64
CA ASN A 118 -12.46 -5.41 5.90
C ASN A 118 -12.41 -4.36 7.02
N ASN A 119 -11.96 -3.14 6.71
CA ASN A 119 -11.93 -2.05 7.68
C ASN A 119 -13.33 -1.61 8.09
N THR A 120 -14.25 -1.48 7.14
CA THR A 120 -15.66 -1.17 7.40
C THR A 120 -16.31 -2.22 8.30
N ARG A 121 -16.08 -3.50 8.01
CA ARG A 121 -16.56 -4.59 8.86
C ARG A 121 -15.95 -4.52 10.26
N LEU A 122 -14.66 -4.22 10.38
CA LEU A 122 -14.00 -4.06 11.68
C LEU A 122 -14.63 -2.92 12.50
N ALA A 123 -14.89 -1.76 11.87
CA ALA A 123 -15.56 -0.63 12.51
C ALA A 123 -16.98 -0.98 13.01
N SER A 124 -17.63 -1.96 12.37
CA SER A 124 -18.99 -2.42 12.72
C SER A 124 -19.02 -3.54 13.78
N THR A 125 -17.88 -3.88 14.39
CA THR A 125 -17.79 -4.94 15.42
C THR A 125 -17.51 -4.39 16.81
N ALA A 126 -18.15 -4.95 17.84
CA ALA A 126 -17.88 -4.63 19.23
C ALA A 126 -16.44 -5.07 19.64
N PRO A 127 -15.77 -4.35 20.55
CA PRO A 127 -16.26 -3.17 21.27
C PRO A 127 -16.09 -1.86 20.47
N LEU A 128 -15.43 -1.88 19.31
CA LEU A 128 -15.13 -0.66 18.55
C LEU A 128 -16.42 0.04 18.10
N ALA A 129 -17.40 -0.70 17.60
CA ALA A 129 -18.68 -0.15 17.18
C ALA A 129 -19.45 0.58 18.31
N ASP A 130 -19.23 0.19 19.57
CA ASP A 130 -19.91 0.78 20.73
C ASP A 130 -19.33 2.16 21.10
N GLU A 131 -18.12 2.48 20.62
CA GLU A 131 -17.37 3.71 20.89
C GLU A 131 -17.38 4.70 19.71
N LEU A 132 -18.01 4.33 18.58
CA LEU A 132 -18.04 5.14 17.36
C LEU A 132 -19.41 5.80 17.15
N ASP A 133 -19.45 7.12 17.14
CA ASP A 133 -20.67 7.89 16.79
C ASP A 133 -21.01 7.83 15.29
N GLY A 134 -20.04 7.44 14.46
CA GLY A 134 -20.21 7.31 13.02
C GLY A 134 -18.92 7.50 12.23
N GLU A 135 -19.06 7.76 10.94
CA GLU A 135 -17.96 7.98 10.01
C GLU A 135 -17.90 9.44 9.55
N ILE A 136 -16.70 10.00 9.47
CA ILE A 136 -16.49 11.31 8.85
C ILE A 136 -16.56 11.17 7.33
N ALA A 137 -17.20 12.15 6.70
CA ALA A 137 -17.46 12.17 5.26
C ALA A 137 -16.24 11.77 4.41
N PRO A 138 -16.47 10.99 3.32
CA PRO A 138 -17.77 10.59 2.80
C PRO A 138 -18.44 9.50 3.64
N THR A 139 -19.69 9.76 4.04
CA THR A 139 -20.47 8.92 4.95
C THR A 139 -21.04 7.70 4.25
N GLY A 140 -21.15 6.60 4.98
CA GLY A 140 -21.91 5.42 4.60
C GLY A 140 -21.01 4.21 4.42
N PHE A 141 -21.16 3.27 5.35
CA PHE A 141 -20.42 2.01 5.37
C PHE A 141 -20.89 1.03 4.28
N GLU A 142 -22.15 1.13 3.84
CA GLU A 142 -22.70 0.32 2.75
C GLU A 142 -22.58 1.06 1.42
N LYS A 143 -21.76 0.53 0.52
CA LYS A 143 -21.47 1.11 -0.80
C LYS A 143 -21.24 -0.01 -1.81
N THR A 144 -21.58 0.23 -3.08
CA THR A 144 -21.21 -0.67 -4.18
C THR A 144 -19.70 -0.67 -4.39
N ASP A 145 -19.16 -1.64 -5.14
CA ASP A 145 -17.72 -1.68 -5.43
C ASP A 145 -17.24 -0.42 -6.15
N GLU A 146 -18.07 0.13 -7.04
CA GLU A 146 -17.80 1.38 -7.76
C GLU A 146 -17.72 2.57 -6.81
N GLU A 147 -18.67 2.69 -5.88
CA GLU A 147 -18.69 3.77 -4.89
C GLU A 147 -17.51 3.69 -3.91
N ILE A 148 -17.15 2.47 -3.48
CA ILE A 148 -15.95 2.26 -2.66
C ILE A 148 -14.70 2.64 -3.47
N TYR A 149 -14.64 2.29 -4.74
CA TYR A 149 -13.48 2.61 -5.57
C TYR A 149 -13.32 4.10 -5.81
N GLU A 150 -14.40 4.84 -6.09
CA GLU A 150 -14.35 6.30 -6.21
C GLU A 150 -13.88 6.95 -4.90
N ARG A 151 -14.31 6.43 -3.75
CA ARG A 151 -13.77 6.83 -2.46
C ARG A 151 -12.27 6.54 -2.34
N ILE A 152 -11.82 5.35 -2.73
CA ILE A 152 -10.38 5.01 -2.73
C ILE A 152 -9.61 5.99 -3.61
N ARG A 153 -10.09 6.34 -4.80
CA ARG A 153 -9.42 7.30 -5.70
C ARG A 153 -9.34 8.70 -5.12
N ALA A 154 -10.36 9.14 -4.39
CA ALA A 154 -10.38 10.46 -3.77
C ALA A 154 -9.40 10.60 -2.59
N PHE A 155 -9.15 9.52 -1.84
CA PHE A 155 -8.37 9.56 -0.59
C PHE A 155 -7.04 8.80 -0.63
N VAL A 156 -6.73 8.09 -1.71
CA VAL A 156 -5.47 7.34 -1.82
C VAL A 156 -4.28 8.28 -1.67
N MET A 157 -3.36 7.87 -0.80
CA MET A 157 -2.07 8.51 -0.64
C MET A 157 -0.99 7.46 -0.47
N THR A 158 0.26 7.85 -0.74
CA THR A 158 1.41 7.01 -0.47
C THR A 158 1.85 7.17 0.97
N VAL A 159 2.26 6.06 1.59
CA VAL A 159 3.03 6.06 2.84
C VAL A 159 4.50 6.46 2.65
N ALA A 160 4.84 7.05 1.50
CA ALA A 160 6.18 7.53 1.14
C ALA A 160 7.27 6.44 1.16
N HIS A 161 6.95 5.24 0.66
CA HIS A 161 7.89 4.13 0.47
C HIS A 161 8.19 3.82 -1.02
N PRO A 162 8.69 4.77 -1.83
CA PRO A 162 9.06 4.49 -3.22
C PRO A 162 10.28 3.56 -3.27
N LYS A 163 10.25 2.58 -4.18
CA LYS A 163 11.33 1.60 -4.36
C LYS A 163 11.39 1.06 -5.79
N ASP A 164 12.40 0.26 -6.09
CA ASP A 164 12.54 -0.52 -7.34
C ASP A 164 12.84 0.24 -8.65
N THR A 165 13.12 1.56 -8.62
CA THR A 165 13.50 2.31 -9.84
C THR A 165 14.87 1.90 -10.41
N CYS A 166 15.79 1.44 -9.56
CA CYS A 166 17.09 0.85 -9.94
C CYS A 166 17.15 -0.63 -9.52
N ALA A 167 16.31 -1.48 -10.11
CA ALA A 167 16.17 -2.86 -9.64
C ALA A 167 17.41 -3.74 -9.90
N LEU A 168 17.76 -4.56 -8.89
CA LEU A 168 18.70 -5.69 -9.02
C LEU A 168 18.26 -6.66 -10.12
N GLY A 169 19.23 -7.23 -10.82
CA GLY A 169 19.03 -8.15 -11.96
C GLY A 169 18.69 -7.45 -13.27
N THR A 170 18.14 -6.23 -13.24
CA THR A 170 17.78 -5.46 -14.45
C THR A 170 18.76 -4.32 -14.69
N VAL A 171 18.83 -3.36 -13.76
CA VAL A 171 19.70 -2.17 -13.83
C VAL A 171 21.02 -2.42 -13.10
N LEU A 172 20.94 -3.08 -11.95
CA LEU A 172 22.08 -3.40 -11.09
C LEU A 172 22.43 -4.89 -11.15
N ASP A 173 23.70 -5.23 -10.92
CA ASP A 173 24.11 -6.59 -10.58
C ASP A 173 23.86 -6.91 -9.09
N ASP A 174 24.15 -8.14 -8.67
CA ASP A 174 24.02 -8.64 -7.30
C ASP A 174 24.94 -7.94 -6.29
N GLU A 175 25.99 -7.25 -6.77
CA GLU A 175 26.87 -6.41 -5.99
C GLU A 175 26.48 -4.91 -6.00
N PHE A 176 25.26 -4.58 -6.46
CA PHE A 176 24.75 -3.20 -6.58
C PHE A 176 25.53 -2.30 -7.55
N ARG A 177 26.30 -2.87 -8.48
CA ARG A 177 26.98 -2.12 -9.54
C ARG A 177 26.02 -1.85 -10.68
N VAL A 178 26.15 -0.67 -11.29
CA VAL A 178 25.37 -0.32 -12.47
C VAL A 178 25.88 -1.12 -13.66
N LYS A 179 25.01 -1.91 -14.29
CA LYS A 179 25.41 -2.73 -15.43
C LYS A 179 25.94 -1.84 -16.56
N ARG A 180 27.05 -2.28 -17.16
CA ARG A 180 27.74 -1.61 -18.29
C ARG A 180 28.38 -0.25 -17.95
N VAL A 181 28.52 0.09 -16.67
CA VAL A 181 29.24 1.30 -16.23
C VAL A 181 30.29 0.90 -15.20
N GLU A 182 31.55 1.22 -15.46
CA GLU A 182 32.64 0.92 -14.54
C GLU A 182 32.68 1.93 -13.38
N GLY A 183 32.98 1.44 -12.17
CA GLY A 183 33.17 2.29 -10.99
C GLY A 183 31.89 2.91 -10.39
N LEU A 184 30.69 2.60 -10.90
CA LEU A 184 29.44 3.14 -10.40
C LEU A 184 28.59 2.09 -9.67
N ARG A 185 28.16 2.42 -8.45
CA ARG A 185 27.20 1.65 -7.65
C ARG A 185 26.02 2.54 -7.25
N ALA A 186 24.85 1.94 -7.05
CA ALA A 186 23.69 2.63 -6.51
C ALA A 186 23.40 2.15 -5.10
N GLY A 187 23.33 3.08 -4.14
CA GLY A 187 22.91 2.79 -2.77
C GLY A 187 21.40 2.58 -2.67
N LEU A 188 20.97 1.76 -1.70
CA LEU A 188 19.56 1.59 -1.39
C LEU A 188 19.01 2.81 -0.63
N GLY A 189 17.83 3.29 -1.01
CA GLY A 189 17.03 4.17 -0.16
C GLY A 189 16.56 3.41 1.09
N SER A 190 16.55 4.09 2.24
CA SER A 190 16.14 3.54 3.53
C SER A 190 14.74 2.92 3.43
N MET A 191 14.62 1.65 3.84
CA MET A 191 13.41 0.79 3.82
C MET A 191 13.18 -0.08 2.58
N SER A 192 14.26 -0.68 2.07
CA SER A 192 14.18 -1.76 1.08
C SER A 192 13.98 -3.12 1.75
N LEU A 193 12.75 -3.64 1.82
CA LEU A 193 12.56 -5.10 1.86
C LEU A 193 12.93 -5.59 0.47
N LEU A 194 14.01 -6.38 0.37
CA LEU A 194 14.56 -6.90 -0.88
C LEU A 194 13.46 -7.28 -1.88
N LYS A 195 13.69 -6.90 -3.14
CA LYS A 195 13.13 -7.62 -4.28
C LYS A 195 13.72 -9.02 -4.21
N THR A 196 13.10 -9.94 -3.46
CA THR A 196 13.48 -11.34 -3.46
C THR A 196 13.07 -11.92 -4.81
N SER A 197 13.94 -11.71 -5.81
CA SER A 197 14.18 -12.74 -6.82
C SER A 197 14.49 -14.03 -6.07
N GLY A 198 14.00 -15.15 -6.62
CA GLY A 198 14.01 -16.45 -5.96
C GLY A 198 15.34 -16.82 -5.30
N GLU A 199 15.17 -17.71 -4.33
CA GLU A 199 16.19 -18.39 -3.53
C GLU A 199 16.62 -17.64 -2.25
N GLU A 200 16.28 -18.28 -1.14
CA GLU A 200 16.85 -18.02 0.17
C GLU A 200 18.38 -17.97 0.05
N MET A 201 18.96 -16.84 0.44
CA MET A 201 20.34 -16.81 0.90
C MET A 201 20.33 -16.06 2.23
N ALA A 202 20.09 -16.83 3.29
CA ALA A 202 20.67 -16.50 4.58
C ALA A 202 22.19 -16.51 4.41
N VAL A 203 22.83 -15.37 4.66
CA VAL A 203 24.29 -15.33 4.80
C VAL A 203 24.61 -14.54 6.07
N ALA A 204 25.09 -15.32 7.05
CA ALA A 204 25.83 -14.97 8.28
C ALA A 204 25.24 -13.90 9.22
#